data_AF-A0A167AY16-F1
#
_entry.id   AF-A0A167AY16-F1
#
_cell.length_a   1.000
_cell.length_b   1.000
_cell.length_c   1.000
_cell.angle_alpha   90.00
_cell.angle_beta   90.00
_cell.angle_gamma   90.00
#
_symmetry.space_group_name_H-M   'P 1'
#
loop_
_entity.id
_entity.type
_entity.pdbx_description
1 polymer ?
#
loop_
_entity_poly.entity_id
_entity_poly.type
_entity_poly.pdbx_seq_one_letter_code
_entity_poly.pdbx_strand_id
1 'polypeptide(L)'
;MGHATLGEITPEYMILPEPGVEKMSNELGRSAKIILISRDPVDRFISAFKLLKVYRGDRYDKERVSEGINEALETMPEWVAQQAALNDYGSAMEKYQKYFDDVLLMSYENMVASPEKTSGILQEFLGLPVDKEKMKDLMGNRVNAIGESGEVPDDLRAVILKAVT
;
A
#
# COMPACT_ATOMS: atom_id res chain seq x y z
N MET A 1 33.04 6.63 -3.00
CA MET A 1 32.25 7.38 -2.02
C MET A 1 30.80 7.01 -2.24
N GLY A 2 30.13 6.38 -1.27
CA GLY A 2 28.71 6.07 -1.38
C GLY A 2 27.93 7.36 -1.20
N HIS A 3 27.18 7.80 -2.21
CA HIS A 3 26.23 8.89 -2.04
C HIS A 3 25.12 8.41 -1.11
N ALA A 4 24.79 9.20 -0.08
CA ALA A 4 23.67 8.90 0.79
C ALA A 4 22.38 9.01 -0.01
N THR A 5 21.60 7.93 -0.05
CA THR A 5 20.26 7.93 -0.64
C THR A 5 19.26 8.37 0.41
N LEU A 6 18.40 9.31 0.05
CA LEU A 6 17.26 9.73 0.87
C LEU A 6 15.99 9.20 0.22
N GLY A 7 15.10 8.65 1.04
CA GLY A 7 13.79 8.19 0.62
C GLY A 7 12.75 8.49 1.70
N GLU A 8 11.50 8.54 1.29
CA GLU A 8 10.34 8.81 2.13
C GLU A 8 9.18 7.95 1.66
N ILE A 9 8.25 7.60 2.56
CA ILE A 9 7.13 6.70 2.27
C ILE A 9 5.87 7.30 2.88
N THR A 10 4.96 7.76 2.01
CA THR A 10 3.63 8.25 2.38
C THR A 10 2.59 7.60 1.46
N PRO A 11 1.72 6.70 1.98
CA PRO A 11 0.69 6.03 1.18
C PRO A 11 -0.27 6.99 0.45
N GLU A 12 -0.56 8.16 1.05
CA GLU A 12 -1.46 9.17 0.51
C GLU A 12 -0.97 9.76 -0.83
N TYR A 13 0.31 9.59 -1.17
CA TYR A 13 0.82 9.95 -2.49
C TYR A 13 0.13 9.19 -3.64
N MET A 14 -0.41 7.99 -3.38
CA MET A 14 -1.22 7.24 -4.36
C MET A 14 -2.39 8.08 -4.91
N ILE A 15 -3.04 8.86 -4.04
CA ILE A 15 -4.19 9.70 -4.39
C ILE A 15 -3.84 11.17 -4.62
N LEU A 16 -2.55 11.52 -4.68
CA LEU A 16 -2.11 12.89 -4.93
C LEU A 16 -2.64 13.37 -6.29
N PRO A 17 -3.33 14.53 -6.39
CA PRO A 17 -3.84 14.99 -7.68
C PRO A 17 -2.69 15.33 -8.63
N GLU A 18 -2.96 15.31 -9.93
CA GLU A 18 -1.94 15.51 -10.98
C GLU A 18 -1.08 16.77 -10.79
N PRO A 19 -1.61 17.95 -10.45
CA PRO A 19 -0.79 19.14 -10.13
C PRO A 19 0.16 18.93 -8.94
N GLY A 20 -0.20 18.07 -7.99
CA GLY A 20 0.65 17.70 -6.87
C GLY A 20 1.80 16.81 -7.29
N VAL A 21 1.57 15.86 -8.20
CA VAL A 21 2.61 14.99 -8.78
C VAL A 21 3.57 15.80 -9.65
N GLU A 22 3.05 16.74 -10.44
CA GLU A 22 3.86 17.70 -11.20
C GLU A 22 4.77 18.51 -10.28
N LYS A 23 4.19 19.10 -9.22
CA LYS A 23 4.97 19.86 -8.24
C LYS A 23 6.05 19.02 -7.58
N MET A 24 5.73 17.79 -7.18
CA MET A 24 6.69 16.84 -6.60
C MET A 24 7.85 16.57 -7.57
N SER A 25 7.56 16.34 -8.85
CA SER A 25 8.59 16.14 -9.88
C SER A 25 9.46 17.39 -10.08
N ASN A 26 8.88 18.59 -9.99
CA ASN A 26 9.64 19.83 -10.12
C ASN A 26 10.61 20.05 -8.94
N GLU A 27 10.26 19.58 -7.75
CA GLU A 27 11.10 19.71 -6.54
C GLU A 27 12.16 18.61 -6.45
N LEU A 28 11.81 17.36 -6.79
CA LEU A 28 12.71 16.20 -6.66
C LEU A 28 13.54 15.94 -7.92
N GLY A 29 13.10 16.44 -9.06
CA GLY A 29 13.61 16.10 -10.38
C GLY A 29 12.98 14.82 -10.94
N ARG A 30 12.86 14.77 -12.27
CA ARG A 30 12.24 13.64 -13.00
C ARG A 30 12.98 12.30 -12.82
N SER A 31 14.27 12.36 -12.49
CA SER A 31 15.12 11.19 -12.23
C SER A 31 14.93 10.59 -10.82
N ALA A 32 14.09 11.19 -9.97
CA ALA A 32 13.70 10.57 -8.72
C ALA A 32 12.95 9.26 -9.00
N LYS A 33 13.29 8.22 -8.24
CA LYS A 33 12.74 6.88 -8.41
C LYS A 33 11.47 6.71 -7.60
N ILE A 34 10.37 6.43 -8.26
CA ILE A 34 9.07 6.24 -7.64
C ILE A 34 8.78 4.74 -7.51
N ILE A 35 8.43 4.30 -6.30
CA ILE A 35 8.01 2.92 -6.04
C ILE A 35 6.57 2.96 -5.55
N LEU A 36 5.67 2.37 -6.33
CA LEU A 36 4.29 2.13 -5.97
C LEU A 36 4.13 0.66 -5.54
N ILE A 37 3.37 0.43 -4.48
CA ILE A 37 3.11 -0.92 -3.97
C ILE A 37 1.60 -1.19 -4.06
N SER A 38 1.22 -2.17 -4.87
CA SER A 38 -0.13 -2.71 -4.92
C SER A 38 -0.33 -3.83 -3.94
N ARG A 39 -1.57 -4.07 -3.56
CA ARG A 39 -2.02 -5.17 -2.71
C ARG A 39 -3.42 -5.57 -3.15
N ASP A 40 -3.84 -6.80 -2.85
CA ASP A 40 -5.23 -7.19 -2.96
C ASP A 40 -6.14 -6.11 -2.32
N PRO A 41 -7.12 -5.58 -3.08
CA PRO A 41 -7.89 -4.41 -2.66
C PRO A 41 -8.77 -4.69 -1.44
N VAL A 42 -9.24 -5.93 -1.27
CA VAL A 42 -10.05 -6.35 -0.12
C VAL A 42 -9.18 -6.45 1.11
N ASP A 43 -8.02 -7.11 1.01
CA ASP A 43 -7.09 -7.25 2.13
C ASP A 43 -6.48 -5.90 2.54
N ARG A 44 -6.25 -4.99 1.57
CA ARG A 44 -5.84 -3.61 1.87
C ARG A 44 -6.92 -2.86 2.64
N PHE A 45 -8.19 -2.95 2.20
CA PHE A 45 -9.32 -2.32 2.89
C PHE A 45 -9.47 -2.84 4.33
N ILE A 46 -9.45 -4.16 4.52
CA ILE A 46 -9.51 -4.78 5.85
C ILE A 46 -8.34 -4.28 6.73
N SER A 47 -7.14 -4.20 6.17
CA SER A 47 -5.97 -3.68 6.88
C SER A 47 -6.14 -2.21 7.28
N ALA A 48 -6.70 -1.37 6.41
CA ALA A 48 -6.99 0.03 6.70
C ALA A 48 -8.07 0.18 7.78
N PHE A 49 -9.11 -0.65 7.74
CA PHE A 49 -10.15 -0.70 8.76
C PHE A 49 -9.59 -1.05 10.15
N LYS A 50 -8.73 -2.07 10.23
CA LYS A 50 -8.05 -2.43 11.49
C LYS A 50 -7.27 -1.24 12.05
N LEU A 51 -6.51 -0.55 11.20
CA LEU A 51 -5.72 0.62 11.59
C LEU A 51 -6.61 1.78 12.07
N LEU A 52 -7.74 2.03 11.41
CA LEU A 52 -8.73 3.03 11.83
C LEU A 52 -9.26 2.76 13.25
N LYS A 53 -9.58 1.51 13.57
CA LYS A 53 -10.06 1.12 14.92
C LYS A 53 -8.97 1.32 15.98
N VAL A 54 -7.74 0.92 15.68
CA VAL A 54 -6.58 1.15 16.58
C VAL A 54 -6.38 2.64 16.87
N TYR A 55 -6.44 3.50 15.85
CA TYR A 55 -6.28 4.95 16.04
C TYR A 55 -7.41 5.60 16.84
N ARG A 56 -8.63 5.05 16.78
CA ARG A 56 -9.77 5.53 17.57
C ARG A 56 -9.73 5.08 19.03
N GLY A 57 -8.75 4.27 19.41
CA GLY A 57 -8.64 3.71 20.77
C GLY A 57 -9.66 2.61 21.04
N ASP A 58 -10.36 2.13 20.01
CA ASP A 58 -11.26 0.99 20.12
C ASP A 58 -10.42 -0.27 20.37
N ARG A 59 -10.82 -1.10 21.34
CA ARG A 59 -10.26 -2.45 21.43
C ARG A 59 -10.67 -3.20 20.17
N TYR A 60 -9.69 -3.56 19.35
CA TYR A 60 -9.93 -4.41 18.19
C TYR A 60 -10.48 -5.76 18.68
N ASP A 61 -11.75 -6.00 18.39
CA ASP A 61 -12.44 -7.24 18.67
C ASP A 61 -12.58 -8.04 17.38
N LYS A 62 -11.86 -9.16 17.29
CA LYS A 62 -11.85 -10.05 16.12
C LYS A 62 -13.25 -10.59 15.79
N GLU A 63 -14.08 -10.81 16.81
CA GLU A 63 -15.42 -11.39 16.65
C GLU A 63 -16.41 -10.40 16.01
N ARG A 64 -16.12 -9.10 16.13
CA ARG A 64 -16.99 -8.01 15.64
C ARG A 64 -16.45 -7.29 14.42
N VAL A 65 -15.39 -7.82 13.80
CA VAL A 65 -14.78 -7.24 12.59
C VAL A 65 -15.79 -7.10 11.46
N SER A 66 -16.58 -8.15 11.21
CA SER A 66 -17.56 -8.15 10.12
C SER A 66 -18.67 -7.11 10.36
N GLU A 67 -19.18 -7.00 11.59
CA GLU A 67 -20.15 -5.97 11.97
C GLU A 67 -19.58 -4.56 11.74
N GLY A 68 -18.36 -4.32 12.23
CA GLY A 68 -17.74 -3.00 12.12
C GLY A 68 -17.38 -2.62 10.69
N ILE A 69 -17.04 -3.59 9.84
CA ILE A 69 -16.84 -3.37 8.40
C ILE A 69 -18.17 -2.98 7.74
N ASN A 70 -19.26 -3.72 8.00
CA ASN A 70 -20.58 -3.38 7.47
C ASN A 70 -21.01 -1.97 7.89
N GLU A 71 -20.85 -1.65 9.19
CA GLU A 71 -21.11 -0.31 9.70
C GLU A 71 -20.28 0.76 8.98
N ALA A 72 -18.98 0.53 8.76
CA ALA A 72 -18.13 1.48 8.04
C ALA A 72 -18.56 1.65 6.57
N LEU A 73 -18.96 0.57 5.90
CA LEU A 73 -19.46 0.63 4.52
C LEU A 73 -20.74 1.47 4.41
N GLU A 74 -21.62 1.42 5.41
CA GLU A 74 -22.88 2.17 5.43
C GLU A 74 -22.71 3.62 5.92
N THR A 75 -21.87 3.83 6.93
CA THR A 75 -21.82 5.10 7.68
C THR A 75 -20.63 5.97 7.33
N MET A 76 -19.62 5.44 6.64
CA MET A 76 -18.38 6.17 6.30
C MET A 76 -18.10 6.23 4.79
N PRO A 77 -19.03 6.73 3.95
CA PRO A 77 -18.91 6.70 2.50
C PRO A 77 -17.67 7.44 1.97
N GLU A 78 -17.28 8.56 2.60
CA GLU A 78 -16.07 9.30 2.21
C GLU A 78 -14.78 8.51 2.45
N TRP A 79 -14.70 7.79 3.58
CA TRP A 79 -13.55 6.95 3.90
C TRP A 79 -13.47 5.76 2.95
N VAL A 80 -14.61 5.14 2.61
CA VAL A 80 -14.69 4.06 1.61
C VAL A 80 -14.27 4.56 0.23
N ALA A 81 -14.74 5.72 -0.20
CA ALA A 81 -14.33 6.34 -1.47
C ALA A 81 -12.82 6.63 -1.50
N GLN A 82 -12.25 7.09 -0.38
CA GLN A 82 -10.81 7.24 -0.25
C GLN A 82 -10.08 5.89 -0.36
N GLN A 83 -10.63 4.80 0.18
CA GLN A 83 -10.07 3.46 0.01
C GLN A 83 -10.14 2.99 -1.45
N ALA A 84 -11.22 3.29 -2.18
CA ALA A 84 -11.31 3.01 -3.61
C ALA A 84 -10.22 3.77 -4.39
N ALA A 85 -10.05 5.06 -4.12
CA ALA A 85 -9.02 5.88 -4.75
C ALA A 85 -7.60 5.37 -4.46
N LEU A 86 -7.33 4.90 -3.24
CA LEU A 86 -6.05 4.29 -2.86
C LEU A 86 -5.81 2.92 -3.54
N ASN A 87 -6.86 2.26 -4.03
CA ASN A 87 -6.78 1.01 -4.81
C ASN A 87 -6.62 1.23 -6.32
N ASP A 88 -6.77 2.47 -6.81
CA ASP A 88 -6.61 2.77 -8.24
C ASP A 88 -5.13 2.87 -8.64
N TYR A 89 -4.46 1.71 -8.61
CA TYR A 89 -3.04 1.59 -8.94
C TYR A 89 -2.75 1.94 -10.41
N GLY A 90 -3.72 1.74 -11.30
CA GLY A 90 -3.59 2.04 -12.72
C GLY A 90 -3.48 3.54 -12.95
N SER A 91 -4.46 4.30 -12.46
CA SER A 91 -4.42 5.77 -12.56
C SER A 91 -3.24 6.38 -11.83
N ALA A 92 -2.84 5.81 -10.69
CA ALA A 92 -1.63 6.24 -9.99
C ALA A 92 -0.37 6.03 -10.84
N MET A 93 -0.21 4.85 -11.43
CA MET A 93 0.93 4.54 -12.30
C MET A 93 1.02 5.50 -13.48
N GLU A 94 -0.07 5.69 -14.22
CA GLU A 94 -0.12 6.57 -15.38
C GLU A 94 0.25 8.01 -15.01
N LYS A 95 -0.34 8.51 -13.92
CA LYS A 95 -0.08 9.85 -13.40
C LYS A 95 1.39 10.05 -13.03
N TYR A 96 2.01 9.09 -12.35
CA TYR A 96 3.44 9.19 -11.99
C TYR A 96 4.36 9.06 -13.21
N GLN A 97 4.05 8.19 -14.18
CA GLN A 97 4.85 8.01 -15.40
C GLN A 97 4.87 9.25 -16.31
N LYS A 98 3.89 10.15 -16.22
CA LYS A 98 3.92 11.43 -16.93
C LYS A 98 5.07 12.34 -16.48
N TYR A 99 5.37 12.32 -15.18
CA TYR A 99 6.27 13.30 -14.56
C TYR A 99 7.63 12.70 -14.15
N PHE A 100 7.71 11.41 -13.86
CA PHE A 100 8.96 10.74 -13.48
C PHE A 100 9.41 9.76 -14.55
N ASP A 101 10.72 9.64 -14.72
CA ASP A 101 11.33 8.78 -15.74
C ASP A 101 11.42 7.32 -15.24
N ASP A 102 11.53 7.13 -13.92
CA ASP A 102 11.67 5.83 -13.25
C ASP A 102 10.49 5.57 -12.30
N VAL A 103 9.52 4.76 -12.72
CA VAL A 103 8.38 4.34 -11.89
C VAL A 103 8.28 2.81 -11.86
N LEU A 104 8.29 2.25 -10.65
CA LEU A 104 8.17 0.82 -10.40
C LEU A 104 6.88 0.52 -9.64
N LEU A 105 6.03 -0.36 -10.20
CA LEU A 105 4.89 -0.93 -9.49
C LEU A 105 5.21 -2.37 -9.03
N MET A 106 5.04 -2.67 -7.75
CA MET A 106 5.24 -4.01 -7.20
C MET A 106 4.01 -4.49 -6.41
N SER A 107 3.70 -5.78 -6.46
CA SER A 107 2.68 -6.38 -5.60
C SER A 107 3.26 -6.78 -4.26
N TYR A 108 2.58 -6.41 -3.18
CA TYR A 108 2.89 -6.79 -1.80
C TYR A 108 2.94 -8.31 -1.62
N GLU A 109 2.00 -9.04 -2.22
CA GLU A 109 1.95 -10.51 -2.17
C GLU A 109 3.22 -11.11 -2.75
N ASN A 110 3.71 -10.59 -3.88
CA ASN A 110 4.97 -11.02 -4.48
C ASN A 110 6.18 -10.63 -3.63
N MET A 111 6.16 -9.47 -2.96
CA MET A 111 7.21 -9.06 -2.03
C MET A 111 7.37 -10.04 -0.86
N VAL A 112 6.24 -10.54 -0.35
CA VAL A 112 6.21 -11.48 0.77
C VAL A 112 6.53 -12.91 0.30
N ALA A 113 5.98 -13.35 -0.83
CA ALA A 113 6.14 -14.71 -1.33
C ALA A 113 7.53 -14.97 -1.95
N SER A 114 8.23 -13.93 -2.39
CA SER A 114 9.53 -14.07 -3.08
C SER A 114 10.51 -12.94 -2.73
N PRO A 115 10.89 -12.80 -1.46
CA PRO A 115 11.71 -11.67 -0.99
C PRO A 115 13.07 -11.59 -1.70
N GLU A 116 13.67 -12.73 -2.06
CA GLU A 116 14.92 -12.76 -2.82
C GLU A 116 14.74 -12.16 -4.23
N LYS A 117 13.64 -12.46 -4.92
CA LYS A 117 13.33 -11.88 -6.24
C LYS A 117 13.09 -10.38 -6.12
N THR A 118 12.32 -9.96 -5.13
CA THR A 118 12.04 -8.54 -4.87
C THR A 118 13.31 -7.77 -4.56
N SER A 119 14.24 -8.35 -3.78
CA SER A 119 15.53 -7.71 -3.51
C SER A 119 16.34 -7.45 -4.78
N GLY A 120 16.28 -8.38 -5.75
CA GLY A 120 16.93 -8.23 -7.06
C GLY A 120 16.31 -7.10 -7.87
N ILE A 121 14.98 -7.05 -7.95
CA ILE A 121 14.25 -5.98 -8.65
C ILE A 121 14.55 -4.61 -8.03
N LEU A 122 14.52 -4.50 -6.70
CA LEU A 122 14.83 -3.25 -6.00
C LEU A 122 16.28 -2.84 -6.20
N GLN A 123 17.23 -3.77 -6.15
CA GLN A 123 18.64 -3.47 -6.39
C GLN A 123 18.89 -2.96 -7.82
N GLU A 124 18.27 -3.60 -8.81
CA GLU A 124 18.34 -3.18 -10.21
C GLU A 124 17.71 -1.80 -10.40
N PHE A 125 16.49 -1.60 -9.89
CA PHE A 125 15.75 -0.35 -10.03
C PHE A 125 16.46 0.81 -9.33
N LEU A 126 16.94 0.61 -8.09
CA LEU A 126 17.60 1.64 -7.30
C LEU A 126 19.05 1.88 -7.74
N GLY A 127 19.69 0.92 -8.41
CA GLY A 127 21.12 0.96 -8.72
C GLY A 127 22.01 0.87 -7.48
N LEU A 128 21.50 0.28 -6.39
CA LEU A 128 22.14 0.25 -5.07
C LEU A 128 22.07 -1.15 -4.47
N PRO A 129 23.07 -1.56 -3.68
CA PRO A 129 23.02 -2.85 -3.00
C PRO A 129 21.86 -2.88 -2.00
N VAL A 130 21.04 -3.93 -2.07
CA VAL A 130 19.97 -4.21 -1.10
C VAL A 130 20.42 -5.34 -0.18
N ASP A 131 20.32 -5.13 1.13
CA ASP A 131 20.61 -6.16 2.13
C ASP A 131 19.50 -7.22 2.14
N LYS A 132 19.79 -8.36 1.50
CA LYS A 132 18.84 -9.45 1.29
C LYS A 132 18.44 -10.13 2.60
N GLU A 133 19.39 -10.31 3.52
CA GLU A 133 19.13 -10.97 4.80
C GLU A 133 18.25 -10.08 5.68
N LYS A 134 18.56 -8.78 5.75
CA LYS A 134 17.73 -7.82 6.47
C LYS A 134 16.33 -7.71 5.87
N MET A 135 16.21 -7.72 4.54
CA MET A 135 14.92 -7.69 3.87
C MET A 135 14.09 -8.94 4.19
N LYS A 136 14.72 -10.12 4.15
CA LYS A 136 14.08 -11.39 4.48
C LYS A 136 13.59 -11.43 5.93
N ASP A 137 14.40 -10.95 6.87
CA ASP A 137 14.01 -10.84 8.28
C ASP A 137 12.81 -9.88 8.47
N LEU A 138 12.84 -8.70 7.84
CA LEU A 138 11.74 -7.73 7.90
C LEU A 138 10.43 -8.28 7.32
N MET A 139 10.49 -9.09 6.24
CA MET A 139 9.31 -9.70 5.63
C MET A 139 8.80 -10.90 6.43
N GLY A 140 9.70 -11.73 6.95
CA GLY A 140 9.37 -12.91 7.75
C GLY A 140 8.67 -12.55 9.07
N ASN A 141 9.05 -11.43 9.70
CA ASN A 141 8.47 -10.99 10.97
C ASN A 141 7.07 -10.34 10.82
N ARG A 142 6.69 -9.87 9.61
CA ARG A 142 5.42 -9.14 9.40
C ARG A 142 4.19 -10.00 9.14
N VAL A 143 4.36 -11.26 8.72
CA VAL A 143 3.22 -12.17 8.50
C VAL A 143 2.38 -12.37 9.77
N ASN A 144 2.95 -12.08 10.95
CA ASN A 144 2.30 -12.26 12.26
C ASN A 144 1.88 -10.95 12.98
N ALA A 145 2.13 -9.76 12.41
CA ALA A 145 2.10 -8.51 13.20
C ALA A 145 0.81 -7.67 13.15
N ILE A 146 -0.13 -7.99 12.24
CA ILE A 146 -1.51 -7.47 12.34
C ILE A 146 -2.40 -8.69 12.49
N GLY A 147 -2.51 -9.11 13.75
CA GLY A 147 -3.00 -10.41 14.21
C GLY A 147 -4.15 -10.98 13.41
N GLU A 148 -4.10 -12.32 13.30
CA GLU A 148 -5.09 -13.23 12.73
C GLU A 148 -6.39 -12.50 12.44
N SER A 149 -6.65 -12.26 11.16
CA SER A 149 -7.97 -11.87 10.72
C SER A 149 -8.96 -12.78 11.43
N GLY A 150 -9.92 -12.21 12.18
CA GLY A 150 -11.21 -12.88 12.22
C GLY A 150 -11.59 -13.14 10.76
N GLU A 151 -12.00 -14.36 10.43
CA GLU A 151 -12.32 -14.69 9.04
C GLU A 151 -13.43 -13.74 8.58
N VAL A 152 -13.09 -12.84 7.65
CA VAL A 152 -14.08 -12.00 6.98
C VAL A 152 -14.77 -12.90 5.96
N PRO A 153 -16.08 -13.17 6.10
CA PRO A 153 -16.81 -14.08 5.23
C PRO A 153 -16.73 -13.69 3.75
N ASP A 154 -16.75 -14.67 2.84
CA ASP A 154 -16.58 -14.45 1.40
C ASP A 154 -17.64 -13.52 0.79
N ASP A 155 -18.88 -13.57 1.30
CA ASP A 155 -19.96 -12.67 0.91
C ASP A 155 -19.62 -11.21 1.27
N LEU A 156 -19.10 -10.97 2.48
CA LEU A 156 -18.63 -9.66 2.88
C LEU A 156 -17.40 -9.22 2.08
N ARG A 157 -16.46 -10.12 1.79
CA ARG A 157 -15.30 -9.84 0.90
C ARG A 157 -15.77 -9.39 -0.49
N ALA A 158 -16.81 -10.02 -1.04
CA ALA A 158 -17.39 -9.62 -2.33
C ALA A 158 -18.07 -8.25 -2.28
N VAL A 159 -18.71 -7.88 -1.15
CA VAL A 159 -19.27 -6.54 -0.95
C VAL A 159 -18.16 -5.50 -0.86
N ILE A 160 -17.11 -5.77 -0.07
CA ILE A 160 -15.93 -4.89 0.03
C ILE A 160 -15.35 -4.66 -1.36
N LEU A 161 -15.09 -5.72 -2.12
CA LEU A 161 -14.49 -5.63 -3.45
C LEU A 161 -15.26 -4.64 -4.33
N LYS A 162 -16.58 -4.81 -4.44
CA LYS A 162 -17.45 -3.91 -5.21
C LYS A 162 -17.43 -2.46 -4.73
N ALA A 163 -17.17 -2.23 -3.44
CA ALA A 163 -17.12 -0.88 -2.89
C ALA A 163 -15.77 -0.18 -3.14
N VAL A 164 -14.71 -0.92 -3.47
CA VAL A 164 -13.33 -0.41 -3.51
C VAL A 164 -12.58 -0.64 -4.82
N THR A 165 -13.28 -1.11 -5.86
CA THR A 165 -12.81 -1.28 -7.24
C THR A 165 -13.86 -0.79 -8.21
#